data_AF-A0AAE3N2S4-F1
#
_entry.id   AF-A0AAE3N2S4-F1
#
_cell.length_a   1.000
_cell.length_b   1.000
_cell.length_c   1.000
_cell.angle_alpha   90.00
_cell.angle_beta   90.00
_cell.angle_gamma   90.00
#
_symmetry.space_group_name_H-M   'P 1'
#
loop_
_entity.id
_entity.type
_entity.pdbx_description
1 polymer ?
#
loop_
_entity_poly.entity_id
_entity_poly.type
_entity_poly.pdbx_seq_one_letter_code
_entity_poly.pdbx_strand_id
1 'polypeptide(L)'
;MALEELALDRDLPPSSVEARICSFECTFCATCAETFPGGNCPNCGGNLVSRPIRPDALLARHPASTARIFNARCHEQPENRPDS
;
A
#
# COMPACT_ATOMS: atom_id res chain seq x y z
N MET A 1 -5.96 28.08 -2.82
CA MET A 1 -5.64 27.19 -3.95
C MET A 1 -4.97 25.95 -3.39
N ALA A 2 -5.76 24.87 -3.31
CA ALA A 2 -5.43 23.49 -2.92
C ALA A 2 -4.68 23.28 -1.58
N LEU A 3 -5.39 23.45 -0.47
CA LEU A 3 -5.01 22.96 0.86
C LEU A 3 -6.01 21.90 1.36
N GLU A 4 -6.42 20.94 0.52
CA GLU A 4 -7.37 19.91 0.95
C GLU A 4 -6.91 18.52 0.49
N GLU A 5 -6.53 17.72 1.49
CA GLU A 5 -6.51 16.25 1.52
C GLU A 5 -5.32 15.53 0.88
N LEU A 6 -4.22 15.54 1.62
CA LEU A 6 -3.20 14.50 1.64
C LEU A 6 -3.88 13.12 1.65
N ALA A 7 -3.79 12.40 0.54
CA ALA A 7 -4.48 11.14 0.26
C ALA A 7 -4.39 10.13 1.42
N LEU A 8 -5.46 10.00 2.21
CA LEU A 8 -5.57 9.04 3.29
C LEU A 8 -6.90 8.29 3.17
N ASP A 9 -6.79 6.97 3.05
CA ASP A 9 -7.86 5.97 2.92
C ASP A 9 -8.60 5.88 1.56
N ARG A 10 -7.86 5.87 0.45
CA ARG A 10 -8.41 5.48 -0.86
C ARG A 10 -8.61 3.95 -0.95
N ASP A 11 -9.82 3.52 -1.32
CA ASP A 11 -10.07 2.12 -1.65
C ASP A 11 -9.34 1.69 -2.93
N LEU A 12 -8.63 0.57 -2.83
CA LEU A 12 -7.87 -0.04 -3.93
C LEU A 12 -8.44 -1.43 -4.22
N PRO A 13 -9.48 -1.54 -5.08
CA PRO A 13 -10.13 -2.83 -5.37
C PRO A 13 -9.15 -3.84 -5.99
N PRO A 14 -9.43 -5.16 -5.93
CA PRO A 14 -8.52 -6.20 -6.42
C PRO A 14 -8.05 -6.03 -7.88
N SER A 15 -8.83 -5.34 -8.70
CA SER A 15 -8.54 -5.00 -10.11
C SER A 15 -7.78 -3.68 -10.31
N SER A 16 -7.51 -2.93 -9.24
CA SER A 16 -6.85 -1.62 -9.33
C SER A 16 -5.41 -1.73 -9.83
N VAL A 17 -5.12 -1.01 -10.91
CA VAL A 17 -3.76 -0.83 -11.47
C VAL A 17 -2.93 0.20 -10.71
N GLU A 18 -3.57 0.98 -9.84
CA GLU A 18 -2.92 2.01 -9.03
C GLU A 18 -2.42 1.47 -7.69
N ALA A 19 -2.69 0.20 -7.36
CA ALA A 19 -2.19 -0.39 -6.13
C ALA A 19 -0.69 -0.71 -6.24
N ARG A 20 0.05 -0.32 -5.20
CA ARG A 20 1.45 -0.71 -4.97
C ARG A 20 1.52 -1.54 -3.70
N ILE A 21 2.34 -2.59 -3.70
CA ILE A 21 2.44 -3.56 -2.60
C ILE A 21 3.89 -3.92 -2.31
N CYS A 22 4.23 -4.19 -1.04
CA CYS A 22 5.51 -4.78 -0.63
C CYS A 22 5.37 -6.29 -0.33
N SER A 23 6.47 -6.97 0.01
CA SER A 23 6.45 -8.40 0.36
C SER A 23 5.68 -8.75 1.64
N PHE A 24 5.48 -7.77 2.52
CA PHE A 24 4.65 -7.88 3.73
C PHE A 24 3.20 -7.44 3.48
N GLU A 25 2.82 -7.31 2.21
CA GLU A 25 1.46 -6.98 1.76
C GLU A 25 0.94 -5.60 2.21
N CYS A 26 1.81 -4.70 2.69
CA CYS A 26 1.46 -3.29 2.87
C CYS A 26 1.07 -2.70 1.52
N THR A 27 -0.13 -2.13 1.42
CA THR A 27 -0.68 -1.63 0.17
C THR A 27 -0.85 -0.11 0.22
N PHE A 28 -0.40 0.57 -0.83
CA PHE A 28 -0.51 2.02 -1.00
C PHE A 28 -0.98 2.37 -2.41
N CYS A 29 -1.50 3.59 -2.59
CA CYS A 29 -1.82 4.10 -3.91
C CYS A 29 -0.54 4.47 -4.69
N ALA A 30 -0.59 4.50 -6.02
CA ALA A 30 0.56 4.83 -6.86
C ALA A 30 1.14 6.22 -6.51
N THR A 31 0.26 7.22 -6.39
CA THR A 31 0.64 8.57 -5.96
C THR A 31 1.30 8.58 -4.59
N CYS A 32 0.77 7.79 -3.64
CA CYS A 32 1.31 7.66 -2.29
C CYS A 32 2.74 7.08 -2.35
N ALA A 33 2.92 6.00 -3.11
CA ALA A 33 4.21 5.35 -3.28
C ALA A 33 5.29 6.28 -3.89
N GLU A 34 4.89 7.17 -4.81
CA GLU A 34 5.79 8.16 -5.42
C GLU A 34 6.26 9.23 -4.43
N THR A 35 5.49 9.51 -3.37
CA THR A 35 5.89 10.46 -2.32
C THR A 35 6.84 9.87 -1.29
N PHE A 36 6.97 8.54 -1.25
CA PHE A 36 7.83 7.89 -0.25
C PHE A 36 9.31 7.95 -0.66
N PRO A 37 10.23 8.17 0.29
CA PRO A 37 11.66 8.20 0.01
C PRO A 37 12.13 6.94 -0.71
N GLY A 38 12.80 7.11 -1.85
CA GLY A 38 13.32 5.99 -2.66
C GLY A 38 12.25 5.09 -3.31
N GLY A 39 10.96 5.44 -3.22
CA GLY A 39 9.86 4.56 -3.62
C GLY A 39 9.74 3.32 -2.73
N ASN A 40 10.29 3.38 -1.52
CA ASN A 40 10.28 2.27 -0.57
C ASN A 40 9.04 2.31 0.35
N CYS A 41 8.64 1.13 0.83
CA CYS A 41 7.57 0.98 1.79
C CYS A 41 7.94 1.66 3.11
N PRO A 42 7.16 2.62 3.62
CA PRO A 42 7.48 3.32 4.85
C PRO A 42 7.32 2.46 6.11
N ASN A 43 6.72 1.27 5.98
CA ASN A 43 6.51 0.35 7.10
C ASN A 43 7.58 -0.72 7.24
N CYS A 44 8.29 -1.08 6.17
CA CYS A 44 9.28 -2.16 6.20
C CYS A 44 10.58 -1.87 5.42
N GLY A 45 10.72 -0.68 4.81
CA GLY A 45 11.88 -0.33 3.98
C GLY A 45 11.97 -1.08 2.64
N GLY A 46 11.14 -2.10 2.41
CA GLY A 46 11.16 -2.91 1.19
C GLY A 46 10.66 -2.17 -0.05
N ASN A 47 10.88 -2.75 -1.23
CA ASN A 47 10.43 -2.18 -2.50
C ASN A 47 8.90 -2.17 -2.59
N LEU A 48 8.32 -1.11 -3.15
CA LEU A 48 6.93 -1.08 -3.58
C LEU A 48 6.85 -1.36 -5.07
N VAL A 49 6.06 -2.38 -5.45
CA VAL A 49 5.83 -2.76 -6.85
C VAL A 49 4.34 -2.78 -7.15
N SER A 50 3.96 -2.81 -8.43
CA SER A 50 2.54 -2.97 -8.83
C SER A 50 1.94 -4.22 -8.21
N ARG A 51 0.79 -4.07 -7.54
CA ARG A 51 0.07 -5.20 -6.94
C ARG A 51 -0.45 -6.12 -8.05
N PRO A 52 -0.16 -7.44 -8.00
CA PRO A 52 -0.74 -8.39 -8.94
C PRO A 52 -2.27 -8.35 -8.91
N ILE A 53 -2.89 -8.29 -10.09
CA ILE A 53 -4.34 -8.31 -10.23
C ILE A 53 -4.83 -9.74 -10.09
N ARG A 54 -5.85 -9.96 -9.26
CA ARG A 54 -6.59 -11.23 -9.19
C ARG A 54 -7.66 -11.24 -10.28
N PRO A 55 -7.59 -12.12 -11.29
CA PRO A 55 -8.62 -12.21 -12.33
C PRO A 55 -10.00 -12.56 -11.75
N ASP A 56 -11.07 -12.08 -12.38
CA ASP A 56 -12.45 -12.21 -11.87
C ASP A 56 -12.84 -13.66 -11.56
N ALA A 57 -12.47 -14.60 -12.44
CA ALA A 57 -12.77 -16.02 -12.26
C ALA A 57 -12.08 -16.65 -11.03
N LEU A 58 -10.95 -16.09 -10.60
CA LEU A 58 -10.26 -16.48 -9.37
C LEU A 58 -10.76 -15.70 -8.17
N LEU A 59 -11.17 -14.43 -8.34
CA LEU A 59 -11.76 -13.64 -7.27
C LEU A 59 -13.11 -14.23 -6.80
N ALA A 60 -13.91 -14.77 -7.72
CA ALA A 60 -15.15 -15.47 -7.38
C ALA A 60 -14.93 -16.73 -6.53
N ARG A 61 -13.81 -17.45 -6.73
CA ARG A 61 -13.45 -18.67 -6.00
C ARG A 61 -12.66 -18.38 -4.72
N HIS A 62 -11.85 -17.32 -4.75
CA HIS A 62 -10.93 -16.89 -3.71
C HIS A 62 -11.14 -15.39 -3.47
N PRO A 63 -12.22 -15.03 -2.75
CA PRO A 63 -12.57 -13.62 -2.53
C PRO A 63 -11.47 -12.91 -1.74
N ALA A 64 -11.33 -11.60 -1.99
CA ALA A 64 -10.48 -10.76 -1.16
C ALA A 64 -11.05 -10.67 0.26
N SER A 65 -10.17 -10.44 1.24
CA SER A 65 -10.62 -10.12 2.60
C SER A 65 -11.51 -8.89 2.59
N THR A 66 -12.62 -8.95 3.33
CA THR A 66 -13.50 -7.80 3.59
C THR A 66 -13.10 -7.05 4.86
N ALA A 67 -12.19 -7.61 5.66
CA ALA A 67 -11.67 -6.95 6.85
C ALA A 67 -10.55 -5.97 6.45
N ARG A 68 -10.73 -4.68 6.78
CA ARG A 68 -9.68 -3.66 6.65
C ARG A 68 -8.68 -3.83 7.79
N ILE A 69 -7.42 -4.10 7.45
CA ILE A 69 -6.31 -4.08 8.40
C ILE A 69 -5.61 -2.74 8.24
N PHE A 70 -5.66 -1.92 9.28
CA PHE A 70 -5.07 -0.59 9.29
C PHE A 70 -3.87 -0.53 10.23
N ASN A 71 -2.73 -0.04 9.74
CA ASN A 71 -1.59 0.29 10.56
C ASN A 71 -1.53 1.82 10.73
N ALA A 72 -1.87 2.30 11.92
CA ALA A 72 -1.87 3.72 12.25
C ALA A 72 -0.47 4.36 12.21
N ARG A 73 0.58 3.54 12.30
CA ARG A 73 1.97 3.97 12.40
C ARG A 73 2.69 3.99 11.05
N CYS A 74 1.97 4.28 9.97
CA CYS A 74 2.57 4.52 8.66
C CYS A 74 3.67 5.59 8.82
N HIS A 75 4.94 5.23 8.59
CA HIS A 75 6.18 6.02 8.82
C HIS A 75 6.81 6.04 10.23
N GLU A 76 6.22 5.39 11.24
CA GLU A 76 6.71 5.49 12.63
C GLU A 76 7.25 4.16 13.20
N GLN A 77 7.59 3.21 12.32
CA GLN A 77 8.15 1.90 12.73
C GLN A 77 9.65 2.06 13.09
N PRO A 78 10.03 1.86 14.36
CA PRO A 78 11.40 2.08 14.83
C PRO A 78 12.38 1.03 14.32
N GLU A 79 11.95 -0.20 14.00
CA GLU A 79 12.84 -1.27 13.53
C GLU A 79 13.48 -1.02 12.14
N ASN A 80 13.00 -0.02 11.39
CA ASN A 80 13.56 0.37 10.09
C ASN A 80 14.43 1.63 10.17
N ARG A 81 14.83 2.06 11.38
CA ARG A 81 15.77 3.17 11.55
C ARG A 81 17.18 2.70 11.13
N PRO A 82 17.90 3.46 10.28
CA PRO A 82 19.22 3.05 9.78
C PRO A 82 20.34 3.00 10.83
N ASP A 83 20.06 3.16 12.13
CA ASP A 83 21.05 3.11 13.23
C ASP A 83 20.91 1.90 14.17
N SER A 84 20.06 0.91 13.83
CA SER A 84 19.93 -0.36 14.57
C SER A 84 20.92 -1.43 14.10
#